data_AF-A0A6B3ERY6-F1
#
_entry.id   AF-A0A6B3ERY6-F1
#
_cell.length_a   1.000
_cell.length_b   1.000
_cell.length_c   1.000
_cell.angle_alpha   90.00
_cell.angle_beta   90.00
_cell.angle_gamma   90.00
#
_symmetry.space_group_name_H-M   'P 1'
#
loop_
_entity.id
_entity.type
_entity.pdbx_description
1 polymer ?
#
loop_
_entity_poly.entity_id
_entity_poly.type
_entity_poly.pdbx_seq_one_letter_code
_entity_poly.pdbx_strand_id
1 'polypeptide(L)'
;PHDGFSDDNGWRRVERPASPGWGAEDQALVSKLRTREFELAVFVTSHPYWAEVAQERRAEARDRLKHTPPPAAPRTTSTESAT
;
A
#
# COMPACT_ATOMS: atom_id res chain seq x y z
N PRO A 1 9.33 37.58 5.67
CA PRO A 1 8.14 37.51 4.79
C PRO A 1 8.56 37.67 3.34
N HIS A 2 8.08 36.82 2.42
CA HIS A 2 8.43 36.89 1.01
C HIS A 2 7.53 37.93 0.31
N ASP A 3 8.09 38.78 -0.56
CA ASP A 3 7.28 39.70 -1.38
C ASP A 3 6.28 38.87 -2.20
N GLY A 4 4.99 39.11 -1.96
CA GLY A 4 3.87 38.40 -2.59
C GLY A 4 3.09 37.45 -1.67
N PHE A 5 3.51 37.23 -0.43
CA PHE A 5 2.74 36.45 0.55
C PHE A 5 2.13 37.37 1.61
N SER A 6 0.81 37.55 1.56
CA SER A 6 0.01 38.26 2.57
C SER A 6 -0.94 37.25 3.24
N ASP A 7 -0.82 37.12 4.57
CA ASP A 7 -1.71 36.35 5.45
C ASP A 7 -2.87 37.21 5.99
N ASP A 8 -3.10 38.40 5.41
CA ASP A 8 -4.09 39.38 5.90
C ASP A 8 -5.54 38.93 5.69
N ASN A 9 -5.76 37.86 4.93
CA ASN A 9 -7.07 37.22 4.72
C ASN A 9 -7.38 36.11 5.74
N GLY A 10 -6.69 36.13 6.89
CA GLY A 10 -6.98 35.42 8.13
C GLY A 10 -7.98 34.27 8.03
N TRP A 11 -7.45 33.04 7.98
CA TRP A 11 -8.07 31.84 8.55
C TRP A 11 -9.59 31.72 8.42
N ARG A 12 -10.16 31.89 7.21
CA ARG A 12 -11.60 31.58 7.02
C ARG A 12 -11.82 30.14 7.45
N ARG A 13 -12.77 29.91 8.37
CA ARG A 13 -13.19 28.57 8.80
C ARG A 13 -13.69 27.82 7.58
N VAL A 14 -12.86 26.94 7.02
CA VAL A 14 -13.26 25.96 6.01
C VAL A 14 -13.73 24.73 6.79
N GLU A 15 -15.01 24.69 7.11
CA GLU A 15 -15.62 23.53 7.77
C GLU A 15 -16.04 22.53 6.69
N ARG A 16 -15.12 21.61 6.34
CA ARG A 16 -15.49 20.43 5.57
C ARG A 16 -16.25 19.52 6.52
N PRO A 17 -17.49 19.10 6.21
CA PRO A 17 -18.17 18.09 7.02
C PRO A 17 -17.25 16.88 7.16
N ALA A 18 -17.24 16.29 8.36
CA ALA A 18 -16.53 15.04 8.57
C ALA A 18 -16.98 14.05 7.48
N SER A 19 -16.02 13.31 6.92
CA SER A 19 -16.39 12.18 6.07
C SER A 19 -17.34 11.27 6.89
N PRO A 20 -18.40 10.72 6.28
CA PRO A 20 -19.38 9.87 6.98
C PRO A 20 -18.78 8.60 7.60
N GLY A 21 -17.47 8.38 7.46
CA GLY A 21 -16.79 7.17 7.90
C GLY A 21 -17.01 6.03 6.92
N TRP A 22 -16.58 4.85 7.34
CA TRP A 22 -16.78 3.61 6.60
C TRP A 22 -18.05 2.93 7.11
N GLY A 23 -18.91 2.53 6.18
CA GLY A 23 -20.09 1.72 6.49
C GLY A 23 -19.70 0.33 6.98
N ALA A 24 -20.67 -0.45 7.48
CA ALA A 24 -20.41 -1.81 7.95
C ALA A 24 -19.81 -2.70 6.85
N GLU A 25 -20.25 -2.53 5.60
CA GLU A 25 -19.71 -3.25 4.44
C GLU A 25 -18.26 -2.83 4.14
N ASP A 26 -17.97 -1.54 4.16
CA ASP A 26 -16.61 -1.01 3.98
C ASP A 26 -15.67 -1.54 5.06
N GLN A 27 -16.12 -1.58 6.32
CA GLN A 27 -15.35 -2.13 7.43
C GLN A 27 -15.07 -3.63 7.26
N ALA A 28 -16.05 -4.39 6.78
CA ALA A 28 -15.87 -5.82 6.50
C ALA A 28 -14.87 -6.04 5.36
N LEU A 29 -14.95 -5.24 4.29
CA LEU A 29 -14.00 -5.28 3.18
C LEU A 29 -12.58 -4.94 3.64
N VAL A 30 -12.44 -3.88 4.44
CA VAL A 30 -11.13 -3.49 4.96
C VAL A 30 -10.58 -4.56 5.89
N SER A 31 -11.41 -5.15 6.76
CA SER A 31 -10.96 -6.25 7.62
C SER A 31 -10.43 -7.43 6.80
N LYS A 32 -11.12 -7.81 5.72
CA LYS A 32 -10.65 -8.84 4.79
C LYS A 32 -9.30 -8.47 4.15
N LEU A 33 -9.16 -7.23 3.68
CA LEU A 33 -7.91 -6.74 3.08
C LEU A 33 -6.77 -6.71 4.10
N ARG A 34 -7.04 -6.27 5.34
CA ARG A 34 -6.05 -6.22 6.43
C ARG A 34 -5.58 -7.60 6.84
N THR A 35 -6.48 -8.58 6.91
CA THR A 35 -6.09 -9.99 7.14
C THR A 35 -5.14 -10.46 6.05
N ARG A 36 -5.48 -10.21 4.78
CA ARG A 36 -4.63 -10.61 3.66
C ARG A 36 -3.29 -9.88 3.63
N GLU A 37 -3.29 -8.57 3.90
CA GLU A 37 -2.09 -7.75 4.04
C GLU A 37 -1.18 -8.33 5.13
N PHE A 38 -1.74 -8.66 6.30
CA PHE A 38 -0.99 -9.22 7.42
C PHE A 38 -0.35 -10.57 7.07
N GLU A 39 -1.10 -11.49 6.47
CA GLU A 39 -0.57 -12.77 6.02
C GLU A 39 0.63 -12.60 5.07
N LEU A 40 0.48 -11.71 4.08
CA LEU A 40 1.53 -11.43 3.11
C LEU A 40 2.75 -10.78 3.77
N ALA A 41 2.54 -9.83 4.66
CA ALA A 41 3.61 -9.16 5.39
C ALA A 41 4.43 -10.17 6.21
N VAL A 42 3.77 -11.08 6.93
CA VAL A 42 4.45 -12.17 7.66
C VAL A 42 5.22 -13.05 6.69
N PHE A 43 4.56 -13.59 5.65
CA PHE A 43 5.19 -14.48 4.69
C PHE A 43 6.46 -13.91 4.05
N VAL A 44 6.40 -12.66 3.57
CA VAL A 44 7.54 -12.01 2.91
C VAL A 44 8.66 -11.70 3.89
N THR A 45 8.34 -11.23 5.11
CA THR A 45 9.35 -10.79 6.07
C THR A 45 10.04 -11.95 6.77
N SER A 46 9.34 -13.07 6.99
CA SER A 46 9.86 -14.28 7.63
C SER A 46 10.33 -15.36 6.64
N HIS A 47 10.42 -15.04 5.34
CA HIS A 47 10.77 -16.03 4.32
C HIS A 47 12.18 -16.63 4.57
N PRO A 48 12.38 -17.97 4.46
CA PRO A 48 13.66 -18.62 4.70
C PRO A 48 14.83 -18.08 3.87
N TYR A 49 14.56 -17.58 2.67
CA TYR A 49 15.54 -16.92 1.80
C TYR A 49 16.37 -15.84 2.52
N TRP A 50 15.79 -15.13 3.51
CA TRP A 50 16.53 -14.12 4.26
C TRP A 50 17.68 -14.69 5.10
N ALA A 51 17.70 -16.00 5.37
CA ALA A 51 18.82 -16.67 6.03
C ALA A 51 20.07 -16.72 5.13
N GLU A 52 19.90 -16.68 3.80
CA GLU A 52 21.00 -16.67 2.81
C GLU A 52 21.63 -15.28 2.66
N VAL A 53 20.96 -14.23 3.15
CA VAL A 53 21.45 -12.85 3.10
C VAL A 53 22.10 -12.50 4.43
N ALA A 54 23.35 -12.00 4.38
CA ALA A 54 24.09 -11.50 5.54
C ALA A 54 23.25 -10.49 6.34
N GLN A 55 23.24 -10.61 7.67
CA GLN A 55 22.30 -9.91 8.54
C GLN A 55 22.34 -8.39 8.36
N GLU A 56 23.54 -7.82 8.25
CA GLU A 56 23.85 -6.42 8.01
C GLU A 56 23.40 -5.91 6.64
N ARG A 57 23.14 -6.81 5.67
CA ARG A 57 22.70 -6.48 4.30
C ARG A 57 21.19 -6.65 4.09
N ARG A 58 20.47 -7.28 5.02
CA ARG A 58 19.04 -7.62 4.85
C ARG A 58 18.15 -6.40 4.65
N ALA A 59 18.40 -5.30 5.37
CA ALA A 59 17.61 -4.07 5.23
C ALA A 59 17.74 -3.47 3.83
N GLU A 60 18.97 -3.35 3.31
CA GLU A 60 19.24 -2.86 1.96
C GLU A 60 18.63 -3.79 0.89
N ALA A 61 18.78 -5.11 1.06
CA ALA A 61 18.22 -6.08 0.13
C ALA A 61 16.68 -6.01 0.04
N ARG A 62 16.00 -5.80 1.18
CA ARG A 62 14.55 -5.57 1.23
C ARG A 62 14.15 -4.26 0.55
N ASP A 63 14.93 -3.20 0.73
CA ASP A 63 14.64 -1.90 0.14
C ASP A 63 14.73 -1.96 -1.39
N ARG A 64 15.76 -2.64 -1.93
CA ARG A 64 15.90 -2.87 -3.37
C ARG A 64 14.69 -3.57 -3.99
N LEU A 65 14.02 -4.47 -3.26
CA LEU A 65 12.83 -5.17 -3.75
C LEU A 65 11.66 -4.22 -4.06
N LYS A 66 11.55 -3.09 -3.35
CA LYS A 66 10.50 -2.08 -3.59
C LYS A 66 10.63 -1.42 -4.96
N HIS A 67 11.84 -1.42 -5.52
CA HIS A 67 12.15 -0.81 -6.82
C HIS A 67 12.17 -1.84 -7.95
N THR A 68 11.98 -3.12 -7.65
CA THR A 68 11.87 -4.17 -8.66
C THR A 68 10.51 -4.04 -9.34
N PRO A 69 10.45 -3.91 -10.68
CA PRO A 69 9.17 -3.91 -11.38
C PRO A 69 8.44 -5.24 -11.11
N PRO A 70 7.10 -5.23 -11.01
CA PRO A 70 6.36 -6.47 -10.84
C PRO A 70 6.70 -7.43 -11.99
N PRO A 71 6.74 -8.75 -11.73
CA PRO A 71 6.90 -9.72 -12.81
C PRO A 71 5.77 -9.50 -13.83
N ALA A 72 6.08 -9.73 -15.10
CA ALA A 72 5.06 -9.66 -16.15
C ALA A 72 3.86 -10.52 -15.73
N ALA A 73 2.66 -9.91 -15.74
CA ALA A 73 1.45 -10.61 -15.35
C ALA A 73 1.35 -11.91 -16.19
N PRO A 74 0.99 -13.05 -15.57
CA PRO A 74 0.78 -14.26 -16.34
C PRO A 74 -0.29 -13.97 -17.39
N ARG A 75 0.02 -14.25 -18.66
CA ARG A 75 -0.99 -14.17 -19.73
C ARG A 75 -2.11 -15.12 -19.34
N THR A 76 -3.24 -14.59 -18.92
CA THR A 76 -4.47 -15.36 -18.77
C THR A 76 -4.88 -15.76 -20.18
N THR A 77 -4.49 -16.95 -20.61
CA THR A 77 -5.11 -17.58 -21.77
C THR A 77 -6.55 -17.90 -21.35
N SER A 78 -7.48 -16.99 -21.66
CA SER A 78 -8.90 -17.34 -21.72
C SER A 78 -9.05 -18.40 -22.80
N THR A 79 -8.95 -19.67 -22.42
CA THR A 79 -9.56 -20.75 -23.17
C THR A 79 -11.05 -20.67 -22.88
N GLU A 80 -11.72 -19.79 -23.63
CA GLU A 80 -13.16 -19.75 -23.73
C GLU A 80 -13.59 -20.99 -24.53
N SER A 81 -13.98 -22.04 -23.82
CA SER A 81 -14.69 -23.18 -24.39
C SER A 81 -16.09 -22.73 -24.76
N ALA A 82 -16.30 -22.37 -26.02
CA ALA A 82 -17.63 -22.32 -26.62
C ALA A 82 -18.17 -23.75 -26.77
N THR A 83 -19.39 -23.98 -26.29
CA THR A 83 -20.23 -25.15 -26.61
C THR A 83 -21.57 -24.62 -27.09
#